data_AF-A0A3C0B461-F1
#
_entry.id   AF-A0A3C0B461-F1
#
_cell.length_a   1.000
_cell.length_b   1.000
_cell.length_c   1.000
_cell.angle_alpha   90.00
_cell.angle_beta   90.00
_cell.angle_gamma   90.00
#
_symmetry.space_group_name_H-M   'P 1'
#
loop_
_entity.id
_entity.type
_entity.pdbx_description
1 polymer ?
#
loop_
_entity_poly.entity_id
_entity_poly.type
_entity_poly.pdbx_seq_one_letter_code
_entity_poly.pdbx_strand_id
1 'polypeptide(L)' 'NHHCGYGSIQSHSSLENDYLTNGFWAMKMEEELPTPGLSVTILKYMKDVSDEVLRFVSSDHMT' A
#
# COMPACT_ATOMS: atom_id res chain seq x y z
N ASN A 1 -5.00 -3.04 7.84
CA ASN A 1 -6.34 -3.36 8.40
C ASN A 1 -7.24 -3.94 7.31
N HIS A 2 -8.41 -4.48 7.65
CA HIS A 2 -9.40 -4.94 6.67
C HIS A 2 -9.68 -3.90 5.58
N HIS A 3 -9.92 -2.64 5.97
CA HIS A 3 -10.14 -1.55 5.01
C HIS A 3 -8.92 -1.22 4.13
N CYS A 4 -7.69 -1.49 4.60
CA CYS A 4 -6.48 -1.25 3.80
C CYS A 4 -6.34 -2.27 2.67
N GLY A 5 -6.77 -3.51 2.91
CA GLY A 5 -6.76 -4.59 1.92
C GLY A 5 -8.06 -4.69 1.12
N TYR A 6 -9.07 -3.85 1.41
CA TYR A 6 -10.42 -4.00 0.87
C TYR A 6 -10.46 -3.95 -0.66
N GLY A 7 -9.65 -3.08 -1.28
CA GLY A 7 -9.52 -3.03 -2.74
C GLY A 7 -8.96 -4.33 -3.32
N SER A 8 -7.97 -4.94 -2.66
CA SER A 8 -7.42 -6.24 -3.07
C SER A 8 -8.42 -7.38 -2.89
N ILE A 9 -9.10 -7.43 -1.74
CA ILE A 9 -10.15 -8.43 -1.46
C ILE A 9 -11.27 -8.32 -2.51
N GLN A 10 -11.71 -7.11 -2.81
CA GLN A 10 -12.73 -6.86 -3.83
C GLN A 10 -12.25 -7.28 -5.22
N SER A 11 -10.99 -7.03 -5.59
CA SER A 11 -10.46 -7.43 -6.89
C SER A 11 -10.38 -8.95 -7.10
N HIS A 12 -10.29 -9.71 -6.01
CA HIS A 12 -10.31 -11.18 -6.04
C HIS A 12 -11.70 -11.78 -5.85
N SER A 13 -12.69 -10.96 -5.50
CA SER A 13 -14.06 -11.41 -5.27
C SER A 13 -14.86 -11.48 -6.57
N SER A 14 -15.77 -12.42 -6.65
CA SER A 14 -16.74 -12.62 -7.75
C SER A 14 -18.09 -13.03 -7.16
N LEU A 15 -19.11 -13.25 -8.01
CA LEU A 15 -20.37 -13.80 -7.53
C LEU A 15 -20.20 -15.23 -7.03
N GLU A 16 -19.29 -16.00 -7.65
CA GLU A 16 -18.98 -17.38 -7.30
C GLU A 16 -18.07 -17.47 -6.07
N ASN A 17 -17.13 -16.52 -5.92
CA ASN A 17 -16.19 -16.45 -4.80
C ASN A 17 -16.32 -15.10 -4.09
N ASP A 18 -17.30 -14.98 -3.20
CA ASP A 18 -17.55 -13.74 -2.44
C ASP A 18 -16.69 -13.67 -1.17
N TYR A 19 -15.44 -13.23 -1.33
CA TYR A 19 -14.50 -13.06 -0.21
C TYR A 19 -14.80 -11.83 0.65
N LEU A 20 -15.57 -10.87 0.14
CA LEU A 20 -15.99 -9.68 0.91
C LEU A 20 -16.98 -10.07 2.01
N THR A 21 -17.93 -10.95 1.69
CA THR A 21 -18.93 -11.41 2.66
C THR A 21 -18.45 -12.61 3.45
N ASN A 22 -17.87 -13.61 2.76
CA ASN A 22 -17.58 -14.91 3.37
C ASN A 22 -16.16 -15.02 3.91
N GLY A 23 -15.27 -14.08 3.60
CA GLY A 23 -13.86 -14.15 3.94
C GLY A 23 -13.06 -15.09 3.03
N PHE A 24 -11.75 -15.11 3.23
CA PHE A 24 -10.80 -15.95 2.49
C PHE A 24 -9.72 -16.47 3.44
N TRP A 25 -9.37 -17.75 3.31
CA TRP A 25 -8.33 -18.40 4.09
C TRP A 25 -7.53 -19.33 3.18
N ALA A 26 -6.28 -18.95 2.89
CA ALA A 26 -5.32 -19.85 2.25
C ALA A 26 -4.82 -20.85 3.31
N MET A 27 -5.00 -22.14 3.07
CA MET A 27 -4.58 -23.21 3.98
C MET A 27 -3.12 -23.62 3.77
N LYS A 28 -2.54 -23.23 2.63
CA LYS A 28 -1.13 -23.44 2.27
C LYS A 28 -0.61 -22.27 1.43
N MET A 29 0.71 -22.14 1.32
CA MET A 29 1.34 -21.01 0.64
C MET A 29 0.95 -20.91 -0.85
N GLU A 30 0.75 -22.04 -1.52
CA GLU A 30 0.38 -22.07 -2.93
C GLU A 30 -1.06 -21.58 -3.19
N GLU A 31 -1.87 -21.45 -2.14
CA GLU A 31 -3.23 -20.91 -2.20
C GLU A 31 -3.28 -19.39 -1.97
N GLU A 32 -2.18 -18.76 -1.57
CA GLU A 32 -2.13 -17.31 -1.43
C GLU A 32 -2.38 -16.62 -2.77
N LEU A 33 -3.22 -15.57 -2.76
CA LEU A 33 -3.63 -14.88 -3.98
C LEU A 33 -2.63 -13.76 -4.33
N PRO A 34 -1.91 -13.85 -5.47
CA PRO A 34 -1.07 -12.76 -5.94
C PRO A 34 -1.92 -11.54 -6.22
N THR A 35 -1.48 -10.36 -5.77
CA THR A 35 -2.21 -9.10 -5.98
C THR A 35 -1.36 -8.17 -6.84
N PRO A 36 -1.50 -8.21 -8.19
CA PRO A 36 -0.70 -7.39 -9.09
C PRO A 36 -0.82 -5.90 -8.79
N GLY A 37 0.30 -5.19 -8.75
CA GLY A 37 0.35 -3.77 -8.45
C GLY A 37 0.36 -3.42 -6.96
N LEU A 38 0.14 -4.38 -6.06
CA LEU A 38 0.35 -4.15 -4.62
C LEU A 38 1.85 -4.04 -4.33
N SER A 39 2.25 -2.94 -3.69
CA SER A 39 3.61 -2.71 -3.22
C SER A 39 3.66 -2.51 -1.72
N VAL A 40 4.74 -2.95 -1.07
CA VAL A 40 5.02 -2.69 0.33
C VAL A 40 6.42 -2.07 0.44
N THR A 41 6.54 -1.02 1.25
CA THR A 41 7.82 -0.34 1.48
C THR A 41 8.26 -0.54 2.93
N ILE A 42 9.53 -0.84 3.13
CA ILE A 42 10.16 -0.93 4.45
C ILE A 42 11.11 0.25 4.59
N LEU A 43 10.96 1.02 5.67
CA LEU A 43 11.89 2.09 6.02
C LEU A 43 13.25 1.50 6.37
N LYS A 44 14.29 1.81 5.59
CA LYS A 44 15.67 1.34 5.83
C LYS A 44 16.56 2.38 6.52
N TYR A 45 16.31 3.66 6.28
CA TYR A 45 17.14 4.76 6.74
C TYR A 45 16.32 6.05 6.82
N MET A 46 16.63 6.89 7.80
CA MET A 46 16.05 8.22 7.97
C MET A 46 17.17 9.21 8.28
N LYS A 47 17.09 10.40 7.67
CA LYS A 47 18.02 11.52 7.86
C LYS A 47 17.23 12.81 7.91
N ASP A 48 17.59 13.70 8.82
CA ASP A 48 17.11 15.08 8.78
C ASP A 48 17.75 15.82 7.61
N VAL A 49 16.92 16.29 6.68
CA VAL A 49 17.32 17.02 5.46
C VAL A 49 16.66 18.40 5.40
N SER A 50 16.18 18.92 6.54
CA SER A 50 15.47 20.20 6.62
C SER A 50 16.27 21.34 6.00
N ASP A 51 17.53 21.49 6.41
CA ASP A 51 18.44 22.52 5.87
C ASP A 51 18.77 22.32 4.39
N GLU A 52 18.83 21.07 3.92
CA GLU A 52 19.16 20.74 2.53
C GLU A 52 18.01 21.16 1.60
N VAL A 53 16.76 20.88 2.00
CA VAL A 53 15.56 21.22 1.21
C VAL A 53 15.28 22.72 1.28
N LEU A 54 15.35 23.35 2.46
CA LEU A 54 15.01 24.77 2.64
C LEU A 54 15.92 25.72 1.84
N ARG A 55 17.16 25.32 1.52
CA ARG A 55 18.07 26.08 0.65
C ARG A 55 17.54 26.31 -0.77
N PHE A 56 16.70 25.40 -1.28
CA PHE A 56 16.16 25.49 -2.66
C PHE A 56 14.74 26.03 -2.73
N VAL A 57 14.04 26.13 -1.60
CA VAL A 57 12.67 26.65 -1.53
C VAL A 57 12.65 28.15 -1.20
N SER A 58 13.71 28.68 -0.57
CA SER A 58 13.77 30.07 -0.09
C SER A 58 14.04 31.13 -1.17
N SER A 59 14.11 30.77 -2.46
CA SER A 59 14.25 31.74 -3.57
C SER A 59 12.92 32.27 -4.13
N ASP A 60 11.76 31.69 -3.78
CA ASP A 60 10.45 32.02 -4.40
C ASP A 60 9.40 32.59 -3.41
N HIS A 61 9.83 33.30 -2.36
CA HIS A 61 8.93 34.08 -1.49
C HIS A 61 9.48 35.49 -1.20
N MET A 62 9.91 36.19 -2.26
CA MET A 62 10.28 37.62 -2.23
C MET A 62 9.70 38.37 -3.44
N THR A 63 8.43 38.14 -3.77
CA THR A 63 7.58 39.07 -4.55
C THR A 63 6.14 38.95 -4.10
#